data_AF-X1S066-F1
#
_entry.id   AF-X1S066-F1
#
_cell.length_a   1.000
_cell.length_b   1.000
_cell.length_c   1.000
_cell.angle_alpha   90.00
_cell.angle_beta   90.00
_cell.angle_gamma   90.00
#
_symmetry.space_group_name_H-M   'P 1'
#
loop_
_entity.id
_entity.type
_entity.pdbx_description
1 polymer ?
#
loop_
_entity_poly.entity_id
_entity_poly.type
_entity_poly.pdbx_seq_one_letter_code
_entity_poly.pdbx_strand_id
1 'polypeptide(L)' 'MNLVVEDAKEIYFGRGGKRSKSLGTVMIRGASIIFIGQDRKKLIFSDNDTESKDAVEKDLHDKLMHRKEAEGI' A
#
# COMPACT_ATOMS: atom_id res chain seq x y z
N MET A 1 14.04 -6.26 -4.89
CA MET A 1 13.10 -5.12 -4.93
C MET A 1 13.85 -3.85 -4.55
N ASN A 2 14.51 -3.18 -5.51
CA ASN A 2 15.15 -1.90 -5.23
C ASN A 2 14.10 -0.79 -5.30
N LEU A 3 14.23 0.25 -4.50
CA LEU A 3 13.33 1.40 -4.50
C LEU A 3 14.07 2.65 -4.91
N VAL A 4 13.42 3.49 -5.71
CA VAL A 4 13.80 4.90 -5.91
C VAL A 4 12.73 5.73 -5.21
N VAL A 5 13.17 6.59 -4.29
CA VAL A 5 12.29 7.45 -3.49
C VAL A 5 12.69 8.89 -3.74
N GLU A 6 11.74 9.69 -4.19
CA GLU A 6 11.88 11.13 -4.39
C GLU A 6 11.49 11.89 -3.11
N ASP A 7 12.05 13.09 -2.93
CA ASP A 7 11.81 13.97 -1.77
C ASP A 7 11.94 13.27 -0.40
N ALA A 8 12.91 12.35 -0.31
CA ALA A 8 13.13 11.53 0.87
C ALA A 8 13.65 12.34 2.06
N LYS A 9 13.09 12.04 3.23
CA LYS A 9 13.57 12.50 4.54
C LYS A 9 13.96 11.30 5.39
N GLU A 10 15.21 11.26 5.80
CA GLU A 10 15.72 10.25 6.73
C GLU A 10 15.48 10.68 8.17
N ILE A 11 15.11 9.72 9.03
CA ILE A 11 14.99 9.91 10.46
C ILE A 11 15.75 8.77 11.16
N TYR A 12 16.74 9.13 11.96
CA TYR A 12 17.51 8.18 12.77
C TYR A 12 16.92 8.06 14.18
N PHE A 13 16.72 6.83 14.65
CA PHE A 13 16.13 6.49 15.94
C PHE A 13 17.07 5.64 16.83
N GLY A 14 18.37 5.92 16.83
CA GLY A 14 19.34 5.17 17.64
C GLY A 14 19.89 5.93 18.86
N ARG A 15 20.90 5.34 19.52
CA ARG A 15 21.66 5.98 20.60
C ARG A 15 22.27 7.29 20.07
N GLY A 16 21.93 8.42 20.72
CA GLY A 16 22.31 9.77 20.26
C GLY A 16 21.12 10.69 19.91
N GLY A 17 19.88 10.19 20.08
CA GLY A 17 18.66 11.00 19.94
C GLY A 17 18.12 11.04 18.52
N LYS A 18 16.94 11.66 18.38
CA LYS A 18 16.25 11.78 17.09
C LYS A 18 16.97 12.79 16.21
N ARG A 19 17.44 12.36 15.04
CA ARG A 19 17.98 13.24 13.99
C ARG A 19 17.16 13.08 12.74
N SER A 20 16.98 14.17 12.00
CA SER A 20 16.33 14.13 10.70
C SER A 20 17.14 14.89 9.65
N LYS A 21 17.24 14.34 8.45
CA LYS A 21 17.97 14.94 7.33
C LYS A 21 17.16 14.80 6.04
N SER A 22 17.09 15.87 5.25
CA SER A 22 16.54 15.82 3.89
C SER A 22 17.59 15.23 2.94
N LEU A 23 17.18 14.30 2.08
CA LEU A 23 18.07 13.59 1.16
C LEU A 23 17.72 13.80 -0.32
N GLY A 24 16.54 14.34 -0.64
CA GLY A 24 16.10 14.46 -2.03
C GLY A 24 15.82 13.09 -2.64
N THR A 25 16.41 12.76 -3.79
CA THR A 25 16.19 11.45 -4.44
C THR A 25 17.21 10.42 -3.97
N VAL A 26 16.73 9.26 -3.50
CA VAL A 26 17.57 8.17 -2.99
C VAL A 26 17.21 6.83 -3.61
N MET A 27 18.21 5.98 -3.79
CA MET A 27 18.04 4.57 -4.13
C MET A 27 18.24 3.72 -2.88
N ILE A 28 17.28 2.85 -2.58
CA ILE A 28 17.37 1.88 -1.49
C ILE A 28 17.48 0.48 -2.10
N ARG A 29 18.54 -0.25 -1.74
CA ARG A 29 18.68 -1.66 -2.13
C ARG A 29 17.62 -2.51 -1.43
N GLY A 30 16.99 -3.42 -2.15
CA GLY A 30 15.90 -4.23 -1.59
C GLY A 30 16.30 -5.10 -0.41
N ALA A 31 17.52 -5.61 -0.42
CA ALA A 31 18.04 -6.46 0.64
C ALA A 31 18.20 -5.73 2.00
N SER A 32 18.19 -4.39 2.02
CA SER A 32 18.29 -3.61 3.25
C SER A 32 16.94 -3.17 3.82
N ILE A 33 15.82 -3.56 3.21
CA ILE A 33 14.47 -3.16 3.64
C ILE A 33 13.92 -4.21 4.60
N ILE A 34 13.54 -3.78 5.81
CA ILE A 34 12.89 -4.63 6.82
C ILE A 34 11.37 -4.53 6.72
N PHE A 35 10.84 -3.31 6.65
CA PHE A 35 9.41 -3.04 6.57
C PHE A 35 9.15 -1.76 5.75
N ILE A 36 8.00 -1.72 5.06
CA ILE A 36 7.51 -0.53 4.36
C ILE A 36 6.16 -0.18 4.95
N GLY A 37 6.08 0.97 5.63
CA GLY A 37 4.81 1.54 6.07
C GLY A 37 4.08 2.18 4.91
N GLN A 38 2.81 1.82 4.72
CA GLN A 38 1.94 2.41 3.70
C GLN A 38 0.70 2.98 4.36
N ASP A 39 0.36 4.23 4.03
CA ASP A 39 -0.91 4.82 4.47
C ASP A 39 -2.10 4.04 3.89
N ARG A 40 -3.17 3.90 4.67
CA ARG A 40 -4.37 3.12 4.29
C ARG A 40 -5.06 3.57 2.99
N LYS A 41 -4.69 4.71 2.42
CA LYS A 41 -5.29 5.29 1.20
C LYS A 41 -4.58 4.91 -0.12
N LYS A 42 -3.48 4.14 -0.10
CA LYS A 42 -2.62 3.95 -1.28
C LYS A 42 -2.79 2.63 -2.06
N LEU A 43 -3.95 1.97 -2.00
CA LEU A 43 -4.27 0.91 -2.97
C LEU A 43 -4.89 1.57 -4.21
N ILE A 44 -4.06 2.25 -5.00
CA ILE A 44 -4.40 2.62 -6.37
C ILE A 44 -3.78 1.52 -7.23
N PHE A 45 -4.62 0.55 -7.62
CA PHE A 45 -4.26 -0.34 -8.69
C PHE A 45 -4.22 0.51 -9.96
N SER A 46 -3.04 0.61 -10.59
CA SER A 46 -2.95 1.26 -11.89
C SER A 46 -3.63 0.35 -12.89
N ASP A 47 -4.94 0.57 -13.10
CA ASP A 47 -5.74 -0.09 -14.11
C ASP A 47 -5.18 0.26 -15.49
N ASN A 48 -4.41 -0.67 -16.04
CA ASN A 48 -4.22 -0.79 -17.48
C ASN A 48 -5.08 -1.93 -18.06
N ASP A 49 -6.16 -2.33 -17.38
CA ASP A 49 -7.10 -3.33 -17.90
C ASP A 49 -8.52 -2.76 -17.89
N THR A 50 -8.98 -2.40 -19.09
CA THR A 50 -10.27 -1.75 -19.35
C THR A 50 -11.47 -2.72 -19.29
N GLU A 51 -11.36 -3.87 -18.62
CA GLU A 51 -12.37 -4.94 -18.65
C GLU A 51 -12.98 -5.32 -17.28
N SER A 52 -12.51 -4.74 -16.16
CA SER A 52 -12.78 -5.33 -14.83
C SER A 52 -13.95 -4.75 -14.04
N LYS A 53 -14.69 -3.74 -14.53
CA LYS A 53 -15.79 -3.15 -13.76
C LYS A 53 -16.95 -4.13 -13.51
N ASP A 54 -17.26 -4.98 -14.49
CA ASP A 54 -18.37 -5.94 -14.39
C ASP A 54 -18.03 -7.13 -13.46
N ALA A 55 -16.74 -7.47 -13.32
CA ALA A 55 -16.30 -8.56 -12.44
C ALA A 55 -16.36 -8.16 -10.95
N VAL A 56 -16.07 -6.89 -10.64
CA VAL A 56 -16.07 -6.38 -9.26
C VAL A 56 -17.49 -6.19 -8.73
N GLU A 57 -18.43 -5.72 -9.55
CA GLU A 57 -19.84 -5.63 -9.16
C GLU A 57 -20.45 -7.02 -8.90
N LYS A 58 -20.07 -8.02 -9.69
CA LYS A 58 -20.58 -9.40 -9.54
C LYS A 58 -20.10 -10.06 -8.25
N ASP A 59 -18.81 -9.94 -7.92
CA ASP A 59 -18.25 -10.49 -6.67
C ASP A 59 -18.83 -9.79 -5.42
N LEU A 60 -19.11 -8.49 -5.50
CA LEU A 60 -19.74 -7.75 -4.40
C LEU A 60 -21.22 -8.13 -4.24
N HIS A 61 -21.96 -8.31 -5.33
CA HIS A 61 -23.35 -8.75 -5.29
C HIS A 61 -23.48 -10.15 -4.69
N ASP A 62 -22.70 -11.13 -5.15
CA ASP A 62 -22.75 -12.50 -4.66
C ASP A 62 -22.44 -12.59 -3.16
N LYS A 63 -21.45 -11.82 -2.68
CA LYS A 63 -21.12 -11.74 -1.23
C LYS A 63 -22.22 -11.10 -0.39
N LEU A 64 -22.96 -10.13 -0.93
CA LEU A 64 -24.06 -9.47 -0.23
C LEU A 64 -25.31 -10.36 -0.17
N MET A 65 -25.59 -11.12 -1.22
CA MET A 65 -26.73 -12.06 -1.26
C MET A 65 -26.52 -13.21 -0.26
N HIS A 66 -25.32 -13.80 -0.23
CA HIS A 66 -25.01 -14.85 0.74
C HIS A 66 -24.97 -14.39 2.19
N ARG A 67 -24.67 -13.11 2.46
CA ARG A 67 -24.75 -12.56 3.82
C ARG A 67 -26.20 -12.41 4.29
N LYS A 68 -27.11 -11.98 3.41
CA LYS A 68 -28.54 -11.84 3.74
C LYS A 68 -29.22 -13.18 4.00
N GLU A 69 -28.82 -14.24 3.31
CA GLU A 69 -29.34 -15.60 3.53
C GLU A 69 -28.95 -16.15 4.92
N ALA A 70 -27.79 -15.75 5.47
CA ALA A 70 -27.30 -16.21 6.76
C ALA A 70 -27.95 -15.49 7.97
N GLU A 71 -28.52 -14.30 7.77
CA GLU A 71 -29.17 -13.49 8.83
C GLU A 71 -30.70 -13.67 8.87
N GLY A 72 -31.26 -14.56 8.04
CA GLY A 72 -32.70 -14.79 7.89
C GLY A 72 -33.25 -16.06 8.53
N ILE A 73 -32.77 -16.46 9.72
CA ILE A 73 -33.41 -17.48 10.58
C ILE A 73 -33.57 -16.92 12.00
#